data_AF-A0A942EAA0-F1
#
_entry.id   AF-A0A942EAA0-F1
#
_cell.length_a   1.000
_cell.length_b   1.000
_cell.length_c   1.000
_cell.angle_alpha   90.00
_cell.angle_beta   90.00
_cell.angle_gamma   90.00
#
_symmetry.space_group_name_H-M   'P 1'
#
loop_
_entity.id
_entity.type
_entity.pdbx_description
1 polymer ?
#
loop_
_entity_poly.entity_id
_entity_poly.type
_entity_poly.pdbx_seq_one_letter_code
_entity_poly.pdbx_strand_id
1 'polypeptide(L)'
;MAKLLRQGLAERGVELGHSACLELVARQFGVADWNILSARIDAASGDSLLLPEAWHLSGRSPGKYRAGLDPEQTGIVLIASRPEFADLLGEDDFCTLMQTVDAADFRGQRLRLRAQIKAQAADGVTIWFRIDGPNGLLAFDNLERSQTDGPLTGSSDWTERTIVLEVPQDAVSLNYGVYLKGRGLGWARGFDLEPVDQTVPLNPRIDRKLRAPTNLGFSARG
;
A
#
# COMPACT_ATOMS: atom_id res chain seq x y z
N MET A 1 -2.52 -26.06 18.46
CA MET A 1 -1.86 -25.98 19.79
C MET A 1 -2.52 -26.87 20.85
N ALA A 2 -3.79 -26.70 21.23
CA ALA A 2 -4.41 -27.47 22.32
C ALA A 2 -4.47 -29.00 22.11
N LYS A 3 -4.59 -29.47 20.86
CA LYS A 3 -4.55 -30.92 20.53
C LYS A 3 -3.19 -31.55 20.83
N LEU A 4 -2.11 -30.87 20.48
CA LEU A 4 -0.72 -31.30 20.75
C LEU A 4 -0.41 -31.25 22.26
N LEU A 5 -0.86 -30.21 22.96
CA LEU A 5 -0.73 -30.11 24.42
C LEU A 5 -1.44 -31.28 25.11
N ARG A 6 -2.70 -31.56 24.73
CA ARG A 6 -3.47 -32.69 25.28
C ARG A 6 -2.76 -34.02 25.08
N GLN A 7 -2.27 -34.26 23.87
CA GLN A 7 -1.56 -35.50 23.53
C GLN A 7 -0.27 -35.65 24.35
N GLY A 8 0.55 -34.60 24.42
CA GLY A 8 1.80 -34.63 25.19
C GLY A 8 1.62 -34.72 26.71
N LEU A 9 0.46 -34.31 27.25
CA LEU A 9 0.10 -34.50 28.66
C LEU A 9 -0.39 -35.93 28.92
N ALA A 10 -1.20 -36.49 28.02
CA ALA A 10 -1.68 -37.87 28.13
C ALA A 10 -0.53 -38.89 28.10
N GLU A 11 0.49 -38.68 27.26
CA GLU A 11 1.71 -39.49 27.23
C GLU A 11 2.48 -39.50 28.56
N ARG A 12 2.27 -38.49 29.40
CA ARG A 12 2.87 -38.35 30.74
C ARG A 12 1.90 -38.75 31.86
N GLY A 13 0.80 -39.41 31.51
CA GLY A 13 -0.22 -39.88 32.46
C GLY A 13 -1.13 -38.78 33.03
N VAL A 14 -1.14 -37.58 32.43
CA VAL A 14 -2.01 -36.47 32.83
C VAL A 14 -3.17 -36.36 31.84
N GLU A 15 -4.35 -36.80 32.23
CA GLU A 15 -5.56 -36.67 31.40
C GLU A 15 -6.27 -35.33 31.63
N LEU A 16 -6.33 -34.51 30.59
CA LEU A 16 -7.12 -33.28 30.56
C LEU A 16 -8.10 -33.29 29.38
N GLY A 17 -9.30 -32.77 29.63
CA GLY A 17 -10.27 -32.49 28.58
C GLY A 17 -9.76 -31.45 27.58
N HIS A 18 -10.31 -31.46 26.37
CA HIS A 18 -9.93 -30.49 25.33
C HIS A 18 -10.14 -29.04 25.77
N SER A 19 -11.29 -28.74 26.39
CA SER A 19 -11.60 -27.42 26.93
C SER A 19 -10.61 -26.98 28.01
N ALA A 20 -10.22 -27.87 28.93
CA ALA A 20 -9.21 -27.56 29.95
C ALA A 20 -7.84 -27.22 29.34
N CYS A 21 -7.47 -27.86 28.23
CA CYS A 21 -6.25 -27.50 27.51
C CYS A 21 -6.35 -26.12 26.85
N LEU A 22 -7.53 -25.74 26.34
CA LEU A 22 -7.76 -24.41 25.78
C LEU A 22 -7.65 -23.32 26.86
N GLU A 23 -8.19 -23.57 28.05
CA GLU A 23 -8.06 -22.67 29.21
C GLU A 23 -6.61 -22.46 29.65
N LEU A 24 -5.80 -23.54 29.65
CA LEU A 24 -4.37 -23.44 29.97
C LEU A 24 -3.61 -22.61 28.92
N VAL A 25 -3.93 -22.78 27.64
CA VAL A 25 -3.37 -21.96 26.56
C VAL A 25 -3.76 -20.50 26.75
N ALA A 26 -5.03 -20.19 27.04
CA ALA A 26 -5.49 -18.83 27.34
C ALA A 26 -4.68 -18.15 28.44
N ARG A 27 -4.48 -18.85 29.56
CA ARG A 27 -3.71 -18.34 30.71
C ARG A 27 -2.24 -18.11 30.37
N GLN A 28 -1.64 -18.92 29.50
CA GLN A 28 -0.26 -18.71 29.05
C GLN A 28 -0.06 -17.34 28.37
N PHE A 29 -1.10 -16.84 27.69
CA PHE A 29 -1.11 -15.52 27.05
C PHE A 29 -1.70 -14.42 27.95
N GLY A 30 -1.89 -14.69 29.25
CA GLY A 30 -2.35 -13.72 30.24
C GLY A 30 -3.82 -13.32 30.09
N VAL A 31 -4.66 -14.15 29.47
CA VAL A 31 -6.10 -13.90 29.33
C VAL A 31 -6.93 -14.92 30.10
N ALA A 32 -8.14 -14.51 30.52
CA ALA A 32 -8.91 -15.23 31.54
C ALA A 32 -9.46 -16.58 31.04
N ASP A 33 -9.86 -16.65 29.77
CA ASP A 33 -10.41 -17.86 29.16
C ASP A 33 -10.13 -17.94 27.66
N TRP A 34 -10.44 -19.10 27.08
CA TRP A 34 -10.24 -19.37 25.65
C TRP A 34 -11.07 -18.45 24.74
N ASN A 35 -12.27 -18.04 25.15
CA ASN A 35 -13.11 -17.19 24.30
C ASN A 35 -12.49 -15.81 24.12
N ILE A 36 -11.88 -15.24 25.18
CA ILE A 36 -11.14 -13.98 25.10
C ILE A 36 -9.88 -14.14 24.24
N LEU A 37 -9.14 -15.25 24.39
CA LEU A 37 -7.97 -15.50 23.54
C LEU A 37 -8.37 -15.65 22.07
N SER A 38 -9.43 -16.41 21.79
CA SER A 38 -9.97 -16.61 20.45
C SER A 38 -10.42 -15.29 19.85
N ALA A 39 -11.20 -14.49 20.57
CA ALA A 39 -11.62 -13.17 20.09
C ALA A 39 -10.44 -12.23 19.80
N ARG A 40 -9.35 -12.30 20.58
CA ARG A 40 -8.11 -11.55 20.29
C ARG A 40 -7.37 -12.08 19.08
N ILE A 41 -7.32 -13.41 18.90
CA ILE A 41 -6.75 -14.04 17.70
C ILE A 41 -7.60 -13.66 16.48
N ASP A 42 -8.92 -13.70 16.57
CA ASP A 42 -9.85 -13.35 15.50
C ASP A 42 -9.78 -11.86 15.18
N ALA A 43 -9.62 -10.99 16.18
CA ALA A 43 -9.35 -9.57 15.96
C ALA A 43 -7.99 -9.35 15.26
N ALA A 44 -6.92 -10.00 15.74
CA ALA A 44 -5.59 -9.89 15.16
C ALA A 44 -5.46 -10.54 13.76
N SER A 45 -6.22 -11.61 13.51
CA SER A 45 -6.26 -12.34 12.23
C SER A 45 -7.21 -11.66 11.24
N GLY A 46 -8.27 -11.04 11.75
CA GLY A 46 -9.17 -10.17 10.99
C GLY A 46 -8.45 -8.96 10.42
N ASP A 47 -7.37 -8.49 11.05
CA ASP A 47 -6.56 -7.35 10.63
C ASP A 47 -5.54 -7.63 9.54
N SER A 48 -5.13 -8.88 9.32
CA SER A 48 -4.03 -9.21 8.41
C SER A 48 -4.55 -9.80 7.11
N LEU A 49 -4.48 -9.03 6.02
CA LEU A 49 -4.75 -9.53 4.67
C LEU A 49 -3.50 -10.19 4.09
N LEU A 50 -3.70 -11.24 3.28
CA LEU A 50 -2.61 -11.87 2.54
C LEU A 50 -2.05 -10.87 1.52
N LEU A 51 -0.73 -10.76 1.43
CA LEU A 51 -0.10 -9.93 0.41
C LEU A 51 0.03 -10.72 -0.90
N PRO A 52 -0.15 -10.09 -2.07
CA PRO A 52 0.25 -10.69 -3.33
C PRO A 52 1.75 -11.02 -3.33
N GLU A 53 2.15 -12.01 -4.12
CA GLU A 53 3.57 -12.38 -4.27
C GLU A 53 4.40 -11.18 -4.74
N ALA A 54 5.55 -10.94 -4.11
CA ALA A 54 6.46 -9.81 -4.36
C ALA A 54 5.88 -8.39 -4.07
N TRP A 55 4.66 -8.29 -3.56
CA TRP A 55 4.11 -7.03 -3.05
C TRP A 55 4.36 -6.90 -1.55
N HIS A 56 4.57 -5.67 -1.10
CA HIS A 56 4.80 -5.36 0.29
C HIS A 56 4.08 -4.07 0.71
N LEU A 57 3.84 -3.98 2.02
CA LEU A 57 3.21 -2.84 2.66
C LEU A 57 4.25 -1.77 3.01
N SER A 58 3.92 -0.51 2.76
CA SER A 58 4.74 0.64 3.14
C SER A 58 3.87 1.87 3.38
N GLY A 59 4.48 3.03 3.62
CA GLY A 59 3.81 4.31 3.82
C GLY A 59 4.21 4.99 5.11
N ARG A 60 3.60 6.15 5.38
CA ARG A 60 3.92 6.93 6.59
C ARG A 60 3.39 6.27 7.87
N SER A 61 2.20 5.68 7.80
CA SER A 61 1.51 5.10 8.95
C SER A 61 0.83 3.76 8.62
N PRO A 62 1.53 2.78 8.05
CA PRO A 62 0.92 1.54 7.56
C PRO A 62 0.15 0.76 8.64
N GLY A 63 0.55 0.86 9.91
CA GLY A 63 -0.15 0.22 11.03
C GLY A 63 -1.56 0.76 11.32
N LYS A 64 -1.91 1.94 10.79
CA LYS A 64 -3.27 2.51 10.88
C LYS A 64 -4.21 1.97 9.80
N TYR A 65 -3.74 1.01 8.99
CA TYR A 65 -4.45 0.47 7.85
C TYR A 65 -4.41 -1.05 7.85
N ARG A 66 -5.40 -1.63 7.18
CA ARG A 66 -5.44 -3.04 6.78
C ARG A 66 -5.28 -3.10 5.27
N ALA A 67 -4.33 -3.88 4.77
CA ALA A 67 -4.04 -3.91 3.35
C ALA A 67 -3.51 -5.27 2.87
N GLY A 68 -3.92 -5.66 1.67
CA GLY A 68 -3.54 -6.92 1.01
C GLY A 68 -4.57 -7.30 -0.05
N LEU A 69 -4.65 -8.59 -0.38
CA LEU A 69 -5.67 -9.15 -1.27
C LEU A 69 -7.06 -9.01 -0.66
N ASP A 70 -8.02 -8.63 -1.48
CA ASP A 70 -9.43 -8.59 -1.11
C ASP A 70 -9.95 -10.03 -0.91
N PRO A 71 -10.44 -10.41 0.29
CA PRO A 71 -10.93 -11.76 0.54
C PRO A 71 -12.23 -12.08 -0.22
N GLU A 72 -12.95 -11.06 -0.69
CA GLU A 72 -14.21 -11.22 -1.43
C GLU A 72 -14.01 -11.23 -2.95
N GLN A 73 -12.85 -10.75 -3.44
CA GLN A 73 -12.59 -10.56 -4.86
C GLN A 73 -11.18 -11.01 -5.26
N THR A 74 -11.10 -12.05 -6.09
CA THR A 74 -9.82 -12.56 -6.60
C THR A 74 -9.09 -11.55 -7.49
N GLY A 75 -7.77 -11.40 -7.30
CA GLY A 75 -6.92 -10.53 -8.12
C GLY A 75 -7.07 -9.03 -7.84
N ILE A 76 -7.76 -8.68 -6.75
CA ILE A 76 -7.97 -7.31 -6.30
C ILE A 76 -7.25 -7.11 -4.99
N VAL A 77 -6.61 -5.95 -4.84
CA VAL A 77 -6.05 -5.52 -3.56
C VAL A 77 -6.96 -4.49 -2.91
N LEU A 78 -7.02 -4.53 -1.58
CA LEU A 78 -7.77 -3.63 -0.72
C LEU A 78 -6.80 -2.92 0.23
N ILE A 79 -7.01 -1.63 0.44
CA ILE A 79 -6.44 -0.84 1.54
C ILE A 79 -7.61 -0.18 2.27
N ALA A 80 -7.74 -0.42 3.57
CA ALA A 80 -8.79 0.13 4.40
C ALA A 80 -8.17 0.82 5.62
N SER A 81 -8.60 2.04 5.92
CA SER A 81 -8.27 2.69 7.19
C SER A 81 -8.92 1.93 8.35
N ARG A 82 -8.19 1.73 9.44
CA ARG A 82 -8.68 1.04 10.62
C ARG A 82 -9.54 1.99 11.50
N PRO A 83 -10.80 1.65 11.82
CA PRO A 83 -11.71 2.55 12.54
C PRO A 83 -11.18 3.06 13.89
N GLU A 84 -10.42 2.24 14.61
CA GLU A 84 -9.82 2.58 15.90
C GLU A 84 -8.74 3.68 15.81
N PHE A 85 -8.24 3.97 14.61
CA PHE A 85 -7.28 5.05 14.36
C PHE A 85 -7.91 6.24 13.61
N ALA A 86 -9.23 6.24 13.36
CA ALA A 86 -9.90 7.23 12.52
C ALA A 86 -9.65 8.67 12.98
N ASP A 87 -9.71 8.93 14.29
CA ASP A 87 -9.47 10.26 14.88
C ASP A 87 -7.97 10.62 15.00
N LEU A 88 -7.08 9.67 14.73
CA LEU A 88 -5.62 9.81 14.79
C LEU A 88 -4.98 9.93 13.41
N LEU A 89 -5.76 9.83 12.33
CA LEU A 89 -5.28 9.99 10.97
C LEU A 89 -5.13 11.48 10.62
N GLY A 90 -3.89 11.90 10.40
CA GLY A 90 -3.56 13.23 9.90
C GLY A 90 -3.59 13.32 8.38
N GLU A 91 -3.49 14.54 7.85
CA GLU A 91 -3.55 14.81 6.40
C GLU A 91 -2.46 14.11 5.59
N ASP A 92 -1.31 13.83 6.19
CA ASP A 92 -0.20 13.14 5.53
C ASP A 92 -0.15 11.63 5.82
N ASP A 93 -1.08 11.09 6.60
CA ASP A 93 -1.11 9.66 6.87
C ASP A 93 -1.58 8.90 5.64
N PHE A 94 -0.80 7.89 5.26
CA PHE A 94 -1.15 7.01 4.15
C PHE A 94 -0.52 5.64 4.33
N CYS A 95 -1.09 4.69 3.59
CA CYS A 95 -0.58 3.33 3.45
C CYS A 95 -0.57 2.96 1.98
N THR A 96 0.53 2.35 1.52
CA THR A 96 0.69 1.87 0.16
C THR A 96 0.95 0.38 0.13
N LEU A 97 0.32 -0.30 -0.83
CA LEU A 97 0.71 -1.63 -1.26
C LEU A 97 1.46 -1.49 -2.58
N MET A 98 2.68 -1.99 -2.64
CA MET A 98 3.60 -1.74 -3.76
C MET A 98 4.51 -2.93 -4.06
N GLN A 99 5.13 -2.89 -5.23
CA GLN A 99 6.25 -3.76 -5.55
C GLN A 99 7.42 -2.95 -6.12
N THR A 100 8.58 -3.60 -6.18
CA THR A 100 9.83 -3.04 -6.71
C THR A 100 10.37 -3.96 -7.77
N VAL A 101 10.77 -3.39 -8.91
CA VAL A 101 11.32 -4.11 -10.06
C VAL A 101 12.71 -3.53 -10.37
N ASP A 102 13.65 -4.40 -10.75
CA ASP A 102 14.97 -3.99 -11.22
C ASP A 102 14.84 -3.18 -12.52
N ALA A 103 15.50 -2.04 -12.60
CA ALA A 103 15.35 -1.15 -13.75
C ALA A 103 16.22 -1.53 -14.96
N ALA A 104 17.14 -2.50 -14.85
CA ALA A 104 18.19 -2.76 -15.82
C ALA A 104 17.66 -2.94 -17.25
N ASP A 105 16.61 -3.75 -17.42
CA ASP A 105 16.03 -4.03 -18.73
C ASP A 105 15.20 -2.88 -19.28
N PHE A 106 14.86 -1.89 -18.45
CA PHE A 106 13.97 -0.77 -18.80
C PHE A 106 14.71 0.56 -19.00
N ARG A 107 16.02 0.61 -18.73
CA ARG A 107 16.84 1.83 -18.88
C ARG A 107 16.72 2.42 -20.29
N GLY A 108 16.48 3.73 -20.35
CA GLY A 108 16.29 4.46 -21.60
C GLY A 108 14.93 4.29 -22.26
N GLN A 109 14.04 3.48 -21.69
CA GLN A 109 12.68 3.29 -22.21
C GLN A 109 11.71 4.31 -21.61
N ARG A 110 10.58 4.49 -22.29
CA ARG A 110 9.40 5.15 -21.72
C ARG A 110 8.44 4.07 -21.25
N LEU A 111 8.04 4.13 -19.98
CA LEU A 111 7.13 3.17 -19.39
C LEU A 111 5.80 3.81 -19.05
N ARG A 112 4.73 3.06 -19.27
CA ARG A 112 3.37 3.37 -18.87
C ARG A 112 2.94 2.39 -17.78
N LEU A 113 2.68 2.92 -16.59
CA LEU A 113 1.97 2.23 -15.53
C LEU A 113 0.47 2.46 -15.71
N ARG A 114 -0.32 1.39 -15.69
CA ARG A 114 -1.79 1.44 -15.63
C ARG A 114 -2.31 0.62 -14.47
N ALA A 115 -3.42 1.06 -13.89
CA ALA A 115 -4.26 0.21 -13.04
C ALA A 115 -5.69 0.77 -12.98
N GLN A 116 -6.64 -0.06 -12.58
CA GLN A 116 -7.96 0.41 -12.18
C GLN A 116 -8.01 0.56 -10.67
N ILE A 117 -8.53 1.68 -10.21
CA ILE A 117 -8.74 1.97 -8.79
C ILE A 117 -10.22 2.25 -8.50
N LYS A 118 -10.63 1.94 -7.28
CA LYS A 118 -11.99 2.17 -6.77
C LYS A 118 -11.89 2.75 -5.36
N ALA A 119 -12.85 3.58 -4.96
CA ALA A 119 -12.87 4.17 -3.63
C ALA A 119 -14.26 4.12 -2.99
N GLN A 120 -14.30 3.99 -1.66
CA GLN A 120 -15.52 4.11 -0.87
C GLN A 120 -15.25 4.94 0.37
N ALA A 121 -16.01 6.03 0.52
CA ALA A 121 -15.86 7.00 1.61
C ALA A 121 -14.39 7.38 1.89
N ALA A 122 -13.58 7.50 0.82
CA ALA A 122 -12.14 7.67 0.93
C ALA A 122 -11.73 9.14 0.87
N ASP A 123 -10.75 9.51 1.70
CA ASP A 123 -10.14 10.85 1.63
C ASP A 123 -9.24 10.98 0.38
N GLY A 124 -8.57 9.89 -0.06
CA GLY A 124 -7.85 9.86 -1.33
C GLY A 124 -7.25 8.50 -1.71
N VAL A 125 -7.61 7.98 -2.89
CA VAL A 125 -7.04 6.76 -3.48
C VAL A 125 -6.40 7.07 -4.82
N THR A 126 -5.14 6.67 -5.01
CA THR A 126 -4.43 6.89 -6.28
C THR A 126 -3.33 5.86 -6.51
N ILE A 127 -2.85 5.76 -7.75
CA ILE A 127 -1.63 5.03 -8.09
C ILE A 127 -0.41 5.95 -8.04
N TRP A 128 0.77 5.36 -7.97
CA TRP A 128 2.03 6.09 -8.05
C TRP A 128 3.11 5.29 -8.74
N PHE A 129 4.08 6.00 -9.30
CA PHE A 129 5.26 5.44 -9.94
C PHE A 129 6.49 6.27 -9.59
N ARG A 130 7.54 5.61 -9.09
CA ARG A 130 8.82 6.18 -8.70
C ARG A 130 9.97 5.42 -9.34
N ILE A 131 10.96 6.16 -9.83
CA ILE A 131 12.20 5.63 -10.39
C ILE A 131 13.34 6.15 -9.53
N ASP A 132 14.11 5.24 -8.96
CA ASP A 132 15.26 5.55 -8.11
C ASP A 132 16.56 5.18 -8.84
N GLY A 133 17.57 6.04 -8.70
CA GLY A 133 18.94 5.84 -9.18
C GLY A 133 19.92 5.65 -8.02
N PRO A 134 21.24 5.67 -8.29
CA PRO A 134 22.26 5.43 -7.27
C PRO A 134 22.25 6.47 -6.15
N ASN A 135 21.83 7.71 -6.48
CA ASN A 135 21.83 8.85 -5.57
C ASN A 135 20.41 9.25 -5.10
N GLY A 136 19.44 8.35 -5.22
CA GLY A 136 18.05 8.58 -4.80
C GLY A 136 17.10 8.84 -5.97
N LEU A 137 16.07 9.64 -5.72
CA LEU A 137 14.93 9.82 -6.63
C LEU A 137 15.32 10.44 -7.98
N LEU A 138 14.94 9.79 -9.08
CA LEU A 138 15.12 10.29 -10.44
C LEU A 138 13.82 10.80 -11.07
N ALA A 139 12.71 10.10 -10.85
CA ALA A 139 11.38 10.50 -11.35
C ALA A 139 10.28 9.98 -10.43
N PHE A 140 9.22 10.77 -10.24
CA PHE A 140 8.08 10.39 -9.41
C PHE A 140 6.81 11.09 -9.87
N ASP A 141 5.72 10.34 -9.87
CA ASP A 141 4.36 10.86 -9.98
C ASP A 141 3.40 10.00 -9.14
N ASN A 142 2.39 10.63 -8.57
CA ASN A 142 1.31 10.01 -7.78
C ASN A 142 -0.09 10.55 -8.12
N LEU A 143 -0.19 11.34 -9.20
CA LEU A 143 -1.39 12.00 -9.69
C LEU A 143 -2.05 12.99 -8.72
N GLU A 144 -1.55 13.21 -7.50
CA GLU A 144 -2.21 14.09 -6.51
C GLU A 144 -2.45 15.52 -7.01
N ARG A 145 -1.61 15.97 -7.94
CA ARG A 145 -1.67 17.32 -8.51
C ARG A 145 -2.42 17.38 -9.84
N SER A 146 -2.85 16.24 -10.38
CA SER A 146 -3.63 16.21 -11.61
C SER A 146 -5.05 16.70 -11.34
N GLN A 147 -5.52 17.63 -12.16
CA GLN A 147 -6.90 18.14 -12.08
C GLN A 147 -7.91 17.17 -12.73
N THR A 148 -7.46 16.39 -13.71
CA THR A 148 -8.30 15.46 -14.48
C THR A 148 -8.22 14.04 -13.95
N ASP A 149 -7.01 13.60 -13.60
CA ASP A 149 -6.70 12.21 -13.24
C ASP A 149 -6.30 12.07 -11.77
N GLY A 150 -6.67 13.07 -10.96
CA GLY A 150 -6.34 13.14 -9.54
C GLY A 150 -6.86 11.97 -8.71
N PRO A 151 -6.56 11.97 -7.40
CA PRO A 151 -6.99 10.94 -6.48
C PRO A 151 -8.52 10.80 -6.49
N LEU A 152 -9.00 9.57 -6.39
CA LEU A 152 -10.41 9.32 -6.13
C LEU A 152 -10.72 9.70 -4.69
N THR A 153 -11.74 10.54 -4.51
CA THR A 153 -12.24 10.99 -3.21
C THR A 153 -13.73 10.63 -3.07
N GLY A 154 -14.20 10.45 -1.84
CA GLY A 154 -15.55 9.96 -1.57
C GLY A 154 -15.74 8.53 -2.06
N SER A 155 -16.83 8.30 -2.81
CA SER A 155 -17.16 6.99 -3.36
C SER A 155 -17.20 7.07 -4.88
N SER A 156 -16.51 6.13 -5.54
CA SER A 156 -16.43 6.03 -6.99
C SER A 156 -16.32 4.57 -7.39
N ASP A 157 -16.75 4.23 -8.60
CA ASP A 157 -16.54 2.89 -9.13
C ASP A 157 -15.17 2.79 -9.84
N TRP A 158 -14.86 1.59 -10.33
CA TRP A 158 -13.61 1.30 -11.04
C TRP A 158 -13.29 2.35 -12.11
N THR A 159 -12.18 3.05 -11.90
CA THR A 159 -11.67 4.08 -12.80
C THR A 159 -10.23 3.78 -13.14
N GLU A 160 -9.89 3.81 -14.43
CA GLU A 160 -8.50 3.63 -14.87
C GLU A 160 -7.65 4.87 -14.54
N ARG A 161 -6.40 4.62 -14.15
CA ARG A 161 -5.36 5.63 -13.97
C ARG A 161 -4.11 5.20 -14.70
N THR A 162 -3.40 6.19 -15.23
CA THR A 162 -2.18 5.99 -16.01
C THR A 162 -1.10 6.96 -15.55
N ILE A 163 0.13 6.47 -15.44
CA ILE A 163 1.33 7.29 -15.27
C ILE A 163 2.35 6.89 -16.32
N VAL A 164 2.88 7.86 -17.08
CA VAL A 164 3.93 7.64 -18.08
C VAL A 164 5.20 8.39 -17.66
N LEU A 165 6.27 7.65 -17.40
CA LEU A 165 7.58 8.18 -17.04
C LEU A 165 8.67 7.69 -18.00
N GLU A 166 9.69 8.51 -18.18
CA GLU A 166 10.93 8.11 -18.85
C GLU A 166 11.89 7.51 -17.84
N VAL A 167 12.46 6.34 -18.15
CA VAL A 167 13.41 5.63 -17.29
C VAL A 167 14.83 6.09 -17.65
N PRO A 168 15.53 6.83 -16.78
CA PRO A 168 16.87 7.29 -17.08
C PRO A 168 17.86 6.12 -17.21
N GLN A 169 18.98 6.36 -17.90
CA GLN A 169 20.01 5.35 -18.15
C GLN A 169 20.67 4.84 -16.86
N ASP A 170 20.72 5.67 -15.82
CA ASP A 170 21.27 5.32 -14.51
C ASP A 170 20.21 4.78 -13.53
N ALA A 171 18.98 4.48 -13.98
CA ALA A 171 17.94 3.92 -13.11
C ALA A 171 18.39 2.60 -12.47
N VAL A 172 18.06 2.44 -11.19
CA VAL A 172 18.36 1.24 -10.39
C VAL A 172 17.08 0.46 -10.10
N SER A 173 16.01 1.14 -9.68
CA SER A 173 14.75 0.45 -9.38
C SER A 173 13.52 1.23 -9.82
N LEU A 174 12.49 0.48 -10.17
CA LEU A 174 11.14 0.92 -10.50
C LEU A 174 10.22 0.53 -9.35
N ASN A 175 9.54 1.50 -8.75
CA ASN A 175 8.69 1.30 -7.59
C ASN A 175 7.30 1.84 -7.88
N TYR A 176 6.27 1.02 -7.75
CA TYR A 176 4.90 1.43 -8.08
C TYR A 176 3.88 0.69 -7.25
N GLY A 177 2.69 1.27 -7.16
CA GLY A 177 1.58 0.66 -6.45
C GLY A 177 0.37 1.57 -6.34
N VAL A 178 -0.50 1.24 -5.39
CA VAL A 178 -1.66 2.03 -4.97
C VAL A 178 -1.46 2.48 -3.54
N TYR A 179 -2.01 3.64 -3.18
CA TYR A 179 -2.16 4.01 -1.78
C TYR A 179 -3.52 4.59 -1.46
N LEU A 180 -3.86 4.49 -0.17
CA LEU A 180 -4.94 5.21 0.47
C LEU A 180 -4.32 6.25 1.41
N LYS A 181 -4.71 7.51 1.23
CA LYS A 181 -4.37 8.64 2.10
C LYS A 181 -5.59 8.98 2.96
N GLY A 182 -5.38 9.18 4.25
CA GLY A 182 -6.46 9.42 5.20
C GLY A 182 -7.36 8.20 5.38
N ARG A 183 -8.66 8.44 5.50
CA ARG A 183 -9.70 7.45 5.83
C ARG A 183 -10.32 6.82 4.60
N GLY A 184 -11.07 5.73 4.84
CA GLY A 184 -11.95 5.07 3.88
C GLY A 184 -11.36 3.76 3.35
N LEU A 185 -11.86 3.35 2.18
CA LEU A 185 -11.45 2.14 1.50
C LEU A 185 -11.01 2.47 0.07
N GLY A 186 -9.91 1.84 -0.34
CA GLY A 186 -9.41 1.87 -1.72
C GLY A 186 -9.15 0.46 -2.23
N TRP A 187 -9.54 0.20 -3.46
CA TRP A 187 -9.18 -1.03 -4.16
C TRP A 187 -8.36 -0.72 -5.40
N ALA A 188 -7.52 -1.68 -5.80
CA ALA A 188 -6.85 -1.63 -7.09
C ALA A 188 -6.79 -3.02 -7.75
N ARG A 189 -6.74 -3.03 -9.07
CA ARG A 189 -6.56 -4.24 -9.88
C ARG A 189 -5.91 -3.94 -11.22
N GLY A 190 -5.42 -4.99 -11.87
CA GLY A 190 -4.93 -4.91 -13.24
C GLY A 190 -3.74 -3.97 -13.40
N PHE A 191 -2.77 -4.06 -12.48
CA PHE A 191 -1.50 -3.34 -12.64
C PHE A 191 -0.75 -3.87 -13.85
N ASP A 192 -0.41 -2.96 -14.76
CA ASP A 192 0.39 -3.23 -15.95
C ASP A 192 1.48 -2.17 -16.09
N LEU A 193 2.71 -2.60 -16.35
CA LEU A 193 3.87 -1.74 -16.54
C LEU A 193 4.53 -2.11 -17.87
N GLU A 194 4.25 -1.32 -18.89
CA GLU A 194 4.59 -1.64 -20.28
C GLU A 194 5.48 -0.57 -20.92
N PRO A 195 6.44 -0.95 -21.79
CA PRO A 195 7.12 -0.03 -22.68
C PRO A 195 6.18 0.63 -23.67
N VAL A 196 6.43 1.90 -23.97
CA VAL A 196 5.63 2.68 -24.91
C VAL A 196 6.49 3.52 -25.82
N ASP A 197 5.93 3.86 -26.98
CA ASP A 197 6.58 4.73 -27.94
C ASP A 197 6.80 6.15 -27.41
N GLN A 198 7.80 6.85 -27.94
CA GLN A 198 8.15 8.22 -27.55
C GLN A 198 7.08 9.28 -27.92
N THR A 199 6.09 8.92 -28.75
CA THR A 199 4.93 9.78 -29.05
C THR A 199 3.92 9.84 -27.90
N VAL A 200 3.94 8.87 -26.98
CA VAL A 200 3.03 8.86 -25.82
C VAL A 200 3.49 9.94 -24.84
N PRO A 201 2.65 10.94 -24.50
CA PRO A 201 3.06 12.05 -23.65
C PRO A 201 3.44 11.57 -22.25
N LEU A 202 4.49 12.16 -21.70
CA LEU A 202 4.86 11.98 -20.29
C LEU A 202 3.84 12.68 -19.39
N ASN A 203 3.73 12.19 -18.15
CA ASN A 203 3.02 12.95 -17.13
C ASN A 203 3.70 14.31 -16.92
N PRO A 204 2.94 15.42 -16.80
CA PRO A 204 3.52 16.73 -16.63
C PRO A 204 4.36 16.81 -15.35
N ARG A 205 5.67 17.00 -15.49
CA ARG A 205 6.50 17.36 -14.34
C ARG A 205 6.15 18.77 -13.92
N ILE A 206 5.56 18.94 -12.74
CA ILE A 206 5.44 20.28 -12.12
C ILE A 206 6.79 20.63 -11.53
N ASP A 207 7.74 21.01 -12.40
CA ASP A 207 8.98 21.64 -11.98
C ASP A 207 8.63 23.06 -11.49
N ARG A 208 8.52 23.22 -10.17
CA ARG A 208 8.44 24.54 -9.51
C ARG A 208 9.74 25.33 -9.62
N LYS A 209 10.75 24.81 -10.33
CA LYS A 209 11.97 25.54 -10.64
C LYS A 209 11.63 26.69 -11.55
N LEU A 210 11.67 27.88 -10.97
CA LEU A 210 11.56 29.11 -11.73
C LEU A 210 12.74 29.18 -12.71
N ARG A 211 12.49 29.61 -13.96
CA ARG A 211 13.52 29.69 -15.01
C ARG A 211 14.64 30.69 -14.69
N ALA A 212 14.34 31.61 -13.80
CA ALA A 212 15.25 32.51 -13.12
C ALA A 212 14.74 32.58 -11.68
N PRO A 213 15.55 33.01 -10.70
CA PRO A 213 15.00 33.24 -9.36
C PRO A 213 13.74 34.18 -9.44
N THR A 214 12.81 34.17 -8.47
CA THR A 214 11.73 35.19 -8.16
C THR A 214 12.10 35.98 -6.88
N ASN A 215 12.14 37.31 -6.92
CA ASN A 215 13.08 38.10 -6.09
C ASN A 215 12.56 38.41 -4.71
N LEU A 216 13.49 38.76 -3.82
CA LEU A 216 13.23 39.86 -2.91
C LEU A 216 13.66 41.22 -3.52
N GLY A 217 14.70 41.27 -4.38
CA GLY A 217 15.01 42.44 -5.25
C GLY A 217 15.94 42.21 -6.46
N PHE A 218 16.26 40.97 -6.83
CA PHE A 218 17.24 40.66 -7.86
C PHE A 218 17.09 41.36 -9.20
N SER A 219 18.25 41.71 -9.72
CA SER A 219 18.37 42.52 -10.91
C SER A 219 18.93 41.61 -12.00
N ALA A 220 18.22 41.53 -13.12
CA ALA A 220 18.81 41.14 -14.38
C ALA A 220 19.88 42.17 -14.71
N ARG A 221 21.15 41.76 -14.79
CA ARG A 221 22.12 42.56 -15.55
C ARG A 221 21.80 42.30 -17.01
N GLY A 222 21.34 43.35 -17.68
CA GLY A 222 21.15 43.37 -19.13
C GLY A 222 22.46 43.18 -19.89
#